data_AF-A0A7W2TL19-F1
#
_entry.id   AF-A0A7W2TL19-F1
#
_cell.length_a   1.000
_cell.length_b   1.000
_cell.length_c   1.000
_cell.angle_alpha   90.00
_cell.angle_beta   90.00
_cell.angle_gamma   90.00
#
_symmetry.space_group_name_H-M   'P 1'
#
loop_
_entity.id
_entity.type
_entity.pdbx_description
1 polymer ?
#
loop_
_entity_poly.entity_id
_entity_poly.type
_entity_poly.pdbx_seq_one_letter_code
_entity_poly.pdbx_strand_id
1 'polypeptide(L)'
;MNTRKLIPLLFSVLTSFCFTTVSFAQPIAQENVLQNFDKLIADHKGQVIYLDFWASWCGPCRKSFPWMNEIQAQYKQQGLTIISVNVDNNKALADEFLAEVPADFTVFYDPKGNVARKFKLKGMPSSYIIDRSGEVVSTHVGFSESKKEKYQQELEALLQSTE
;
A
#
# COMPACT_ATOMS: atom_id res chain seq x y z
N MET A 1 -69.99 -44.95 -13.98
CA MET A 1 -69.21 -45.71 -14.99
C MET A 1 -68.30 -44.74 -15.71
N ASN A 2 -67.01 -44.81 -15.40
CA ASN A 2 -65.84 -44.37 -16.16
C ASN A 2 -66.04 -43.54 -17.45
N THR A 3 -65.53 -42.29 -17.51
CA THR A 3 -64.29 -41.92 -18.25
C THR A 3 -64.20 -40.43 -18.66
N ARG A 4 -62.99 -39.88 -18.49
CA ARG A 4 -62.28 -38.84 -19.30
C ARG A 4 -62.76 -37.38 -19.19
N LYS A 5 -62.15 -36.56 -18.32
CA LYS A 5 -60.92 -35.74 -18.52
C LYS A 5 -60.94 -34.84 -19.76
N LEU A 6 -60.78 -33.53 -19.54
CA LEU A 6 -59.98 -32.60 -20.35
C LEU A 6 -59.66 -31.35 -19.51
N ILE A 7 -58.38 -31.16 -19.18
CA ILE A 7 -57.81 -29.99 -18.50
C ILE A 7 -57.10 -29.17 -19.59
N PRO A 8 -57.36 -27.86 -19.76
CA PRO A 8 -56.49 -27.01 -20.55
C PRO A 8 -55.38 -26.40 -19.68
N LEU A 9 -54.19 -26.39 -20.25
CA LEU A 9 -52.93 -25.89 -19.72
C LEU A 9 -53.03 -24.41 -19.31
N LEU A 10 -52.52 -24.09 -18.11
CA LEU A 10 -52.00 -22.79 -17.76
C LEU A 10 -50.46 -22.88 -17.79
N PHE A 11 -49.86 -22.34 -18.84
CA PHE A 11 -48.40 -22.19 -18.96
C PHE A 11 -47.92 -21.15 -17.94
N SER A 12 -47.40 -21.62 -16.80
CA SER A 12 -46.62 -20.78 -15.89
C SER A 12 -45.19 -20.73 -16.42
N VAL A 13 -44.81 -19.58 -17.01
CA VAL A 13 -43.44 -19.31 -17.40
C VAL A 13 -42.66 -18.91 -16.14
N LEU A 14 -42.07 -19.90 -15.46
CA LEU A 14 -41.01 -19.67 -14.49
C LEU A 14 -39.73 -19.35 -15.26
N THR A 15 -39.46 -18.07 -15.54
CA THR A 15 -38.12 -17.65 -15.97
C THR A 15 -37.17 -17.81 -14.80
N SER A 16 -36.53 -18.98 -14.71
CA SER A 16 -35.37 -19.20 -13.85
C SER A 16 -34.23 -18.32 -14.36
N PHE A 17 -34.11 -17.11 -13.79
CA PHE A 17 -32.95 -16.25 -14.01
C PHE A 17 -31.76 -16.90 -13.29
N CYS A 18 -31.06 -17.77 -14.01
CA CYS A 18 -29.82 -18.36 -13.56
C CYS A 18 -28.78 -17.22 -13.52
N PHE A 19 -28.63 -16.57 -12.37
CA PHE A 19 -27.51 -15.67 -12.13
C PHE A 19 -26.23 -16.51 -12.13
N THR A 20 -25.62 -16.67 -13.30
CA THR A 20 -24.26 -17.18 -13.41
C THR A 20 -23.34 -16.14 -12.81
N THR A 21 -22.95 -16.33 -11.55
CA THR A 21 -21.86 -15.56 -10.96
C THR A 21 -20.61 -15.89 -11.76
N VAL A 22 -20.20 -14.99 -12.65
CA VAL A 22 -18.89 -15.07 -13.31
C VAL A 22 -17.85 -14.82 -12.21
N SER A 23 -17.30 -15.90 -11.68
CA SER A 23 -16.26 -15.85 -10.66
C SER A 23 -14.95 -15.49 -11.37
N PHE A 24 -14.63 -14.20 -11.42
CA PHE A 24 -13.31 -13.73 -11.83
C PHE A 24 -12.32 -14.10 -10.72
N ALA A 25 -11.65 -15.25 -10.86
CA ALA A 25 -10.51 -15.58 -10.02
C ALA A 25 -9.43 -14.53 -10.26
N GLN A 26 -9.26 -13.58 -9.34
CA GLN A 26 -8.08 -12.72 -9.35
C GLN A 26 -6.82 -13.60 -9.15
N PRO A 27 -5.65 -13.22 -9.70
CA PRO A 27 -4.45 -13.99 -9.49
C PRO A 27 -4.09 -14.02 -8.01
N ILE A 28 -4.00 -15.21 -7.41
CA ILE A 28 -3.68 -15.45 -5.98
C ILE A 28 -2.42 -14.68 -5.54
N ALA A 29 -1.45 -14.48 -6.45
CA ALA A 29 -0.23 -13.72 -6.18
C ALA A 29 -0.48 -12.22 -5.92
N GLN A 30 -1.49 -11.60 -6.54
CA GLN A 30 -1.83 -10.19 -6.31
C GLN A 30 -2.52 -9.99 -4.95
N GLU A 31 -3.42 -10.91 -4.60
CA GLU A 31 -4.12 -10.90 -3.31
C GLU A 31 -3.13 -11.02 -2.15
N ASN A 32 -2.13 -11.91 -2.27
CA ASN A 32 -1.10 -12.10 -1.24
C ASN A 32 -0.27 -10.83 -0.98
N VAL A 33 0.10 -10.05 -2.00
CA VAL A 33 0.92 -8.82 -1.80
C VAL A 33 0.14 -7.76 -1.03
N LEU A 34 -1.11 -7.50 -1.41
CA LEU A 34 -1.95 -6.51 -0.73
C LEU A 34 -2.27 -6.94 0.71
N GLN A 35 -2.58 -8.23 0.93
CA GLN A 35 -2.80 -8.77 2.27
C GLN A 35 -1.56 -8.67 3.15
N ASN A 36 -0.37 -8.99 2.62
CA ASN A 36 0.88 -8.87 3.35
C ASN A 36 1.21 -7.41 3.69
N PHE A 37 0.96 -6.49 2.75
CA PHE A 37 1.11 -5.06 3.00
C PHE A 37 0.14 -4.57 4.08
N ASP A 38 -1.14 -4.94 3.99
CA ASP A 38 -2.15 -4.53 4.96
C ASP A 38 -1.87 -5.10 6.35
N LYS A 39 -1.35 -6.33 6.43
CA LYS A 39 -0.84 -6.91 7.67
C LYS A 39 0.35 -6.11 8.20
N LEU A 40 1.33 -5.76 7.36
CA LEU A 40 2.49 -4.98 7.78
C LEU A 40 2.07 -3.62 8.38
N ILE A 41 1.12 -2.93 7.76
CA ILE A 41 0.58 -1.67 8.30
C ILE A 41 -0.17 -1.92 9.61
N ALA A 42 -0.98 -2.98 9.69
CA ALA A 42 -1.71 -3.34 10.91
C ALA A 42 -0.78 -3.66 12.10
N ASP A 43 0.35 -4.34 11.84
CA ASP A 43 1.37 -4.66 12.84
C ASP A 43 2.05 -3.39 13.41
N HIS A 44 1.92 -2.24 12.73
CA HIS A 44 2.47 -0.95 13.14
C HIS A 44 1.42 0.05 13.63
N LYS A 45 0.17 -0.38 13.88
CA LYS A 45 -0.85 0.49 14.49
C LYS A 45 -0.35 1.08 15.81
N GLY A 46 -0.73 2.33 16.10
CA GLY A 46 -0.25 3.09 17.24
C GLY A 46 1.08 3.81 17.01
N GLN A 47 1.75 3.58 15.88
CA GLN A 47 2.95 4.32 15.45
C GLN A 47 2.58 5.34 14.36
N VAL A 48 3.36 6.41 14.27
CA VAL A 48 3.36 7.28 13.08
C VAL A 48 4.19 6.58 12.01
N ILE A 49 3.64 6.40 10.82
CA ILE A 49 4.31 5.73 9.70
C ILE A 49 4.64 6.76 8.62
N TYR A 50 5.92 6.85 8.26
CA TYR A 50 6.32 7.47 6.99
C TYR A 50 6.43 6.37 5.93
N LEU A 51 5.47 6.34 5.02
CA LEU A 51 5.39 5.37 3.94
C LEU A 51 5.97 5.96 2.66
N ASP A 52 7.16 5.52 2.24
CA ASP A 52 7.84 5.99 1.03
C ASP A 52 7.72 4.99 -0.11
N PHE A 53 7.56 5.46 -1.34
CA PHE A 53 7.58 4.63 -2.55
C PHE A 53 8.78 5.00 -3.42
N TRP A 54 9.62 4.01 -3.73
CA TRP A 54 10.89 4.21 -4.41
C TRP A 54 11.18 3.15 -5.48
N ALA A 55 12.16 3.44 -6.33
CA ALA A 55 12.72 2.50 -7.30
C ALA A 55 14.22 2.77 -7.49
N SER A 56 14.99 1.76 -7.86
CA SER A 56 16.45 1.84 -7.96
C SER A 56 16.95 2.91 -8.95
N TRP A 57 16.20 3.14 -10.04
CA TRP A 57 16.49 4.13 -11.08
C TRP A 57 16.09 5.56 -10.69
N CYS A 58 15.43 5.76 -9.55
CA CYS A 58 14.95 7.06 -9.11
C CYS A 58 16.04 7.85 -8.39
N GLY A 59 16.64 8.83 -9.07
CA GLY A 59 17.68 9.70 -8.51
C GLY A 59 17.29 10.42 -7.20
N PRO A 60 16.10 11.04 -7.09
CA PRO A 60 15.66 11.65 -5.84
C PRO A 60 15.43 10.65 -4.71
N CYS A 61 15.09 9.39 -5.02
CA CYS A 61 14.94 8.33 -4.02
C CYS A 61 16.30 8.02 -3.36
N ARG A 62 17.39 7.98 -4.13
CA ARG A 62 18.76 7.87 -3.54
C ARG A 62 19.06 8.97 -2.53
N LYS A 63 18.49 10.17 -2.71
CA LYS A 63 18.68 11.30 -1.79
C LYS A 63 17.78 11.25 -0.56
N SER A 64 16.63 10.58 -0.61
CA SER A 64 15.73 10.46 0.56
C SER A 64 16.23 9.45 1.58
N PHE A 65 16.96 8.42 1.17
CA PHE A 65 17.39 7.32 2.06
C PHE A 65 18.26 7.78 3.24
N PRO A 66 19.31 8.61 3.07
CA PRO A 66 20.08 9.10 4.21
C PRO A 66 19.22 9.86 5.23
N TRP A 67 18.29 10.69 4.75
CA TRP A 67 17.36 11.40 5.62
C TRP A 67 16.37 10.46 6.31
N MET A 68 15.84 9.46 5.59
CA MET A 68 14.96 8.46 6.18
C MET A 68 15.66 7.64 7.27
N ASN A 69 16.93 7.27 7.08
CA ASN A 69 17.74 6.62 8.13
C ASN A 69 17.92 7.55 9.35
N GLU A 70 18.23 8.82 9.12
CA GLU A 70 18.40 9.83 10.17
C GLU A 70 17.14 9.96 11.03
N ILE A 71 15.97 10.20 10.41
CA ILE A 71 14.71 10.36 11.16
C ILE A 71 14.25 9.05 11.79
N GLN A 72 14.50 7.90 11.13
CA GLN A 72 14.22 6.59 11.73
C GLN A 72 15.00 6.44 13.02
N ALA A 73 16.31 6.71 13.02
CA ALA A 73 17.14 6.61 14.20
C ALA A 73 16.71 7.60 15.29
N GLN A 74 16.42 8.84 14.92
CA GLN A 74 16.07 9.92 15.84
C GLN A 74 14.71 9.72 16.52
N TYR A 75 13.70 9.28 15.78
CA TYR A 75 12.31 9.28 16.25
C TYR A 75 11.72 7.89 16.53
N LYS A 76 12.48 6.80 16.33
CA LYS A 76 12.01 5.43 16.61
C LYS A 76 11.41 5.28 18.01
N GLN A 77 12.08 5.82 19.03
CA GLN A 77 11.64 5.72 20.41
C GLN A 77 10.39 6.57 20.72
N GLN A 78 10.08 7.55 19.88
CA GLN A 78 8.89 8.40 19.97
C GLN A 78 7.69 7.79 19.22
N GLY A 79 7.90 6.65 18.55
CA GLY A 79 6.88 5.92 17.81
C GLY A 79 6.85 6.24 16.32
N LEU A 80 7.95 6.70 15.73
CA LEU A 80 8.10 6.75 14.26
C LEU A 80 8.58 5.40 13.73
N THR A 81 7.96 4.94 12.65
CA THR A 81 8.47 3.86 11.80
C THR A 81 8.50 4.28 10.35
N ILE A 82 9.61 3.98 9.67
CA ILE A 82 9.72 4.16 8.23
C ILE A 82 9.43 2.81 7.57
N ILE A 83 8.50 2.84 6.62
CA ILE A 83 8.22 1.71 5.74
C ILE A 83 8.40 2.20 4.31
N SER A 84 9.31 1.59 3.58
CA SER A 84 9.54 1.90 2.17
C SER A 84 8.98 0.79 1.29
N VAL A 85 8.40 1.15 0.15
CA VAL A 85 7.84 0.24 -0.85
C VAL A 85 8.64 0.37 -2.13
N ASN A 86 9.45 -0.63 -2.44
CA ASN A 86 10.16 -0.71 -3.70
C ASN A 86 9.23 -1.20 -4.82
N VAL A 87 9.26 -0.53 -5.96
CA VAL A 87 8.42 -0.87 -7.13
C VAL A 87 9.22 -1.36 -8.35
N ASP A 88 10.48 -1.76 -8.18
CA ASP A 88 11.26 -2.33 -9.28
C ASP A 88 10.64 -3.65 -9.75
N ASN A 89 10.54 -3.84 -11.06
CA ASN A 89 10.01 -5.08 -11.65
C ASN A 89 10.93 -6.30 -11.44
N ASN A 90 12.20 -6.06 -11.10
CA ASN A 90 13.23 -7.05 -10.84
C ASN A 90 13.90 -6.75 -9.49
N LYS A 91 13.80 -7.69 -8.55
CA LYS A 91 14.31 -7.53 -7.18
C LYS A 91 15.82 -7.29 -7.15
N ALA A 92 16.56 -7.85 -8.10
CA ALA A 92 18.01 -7.68 -8.17
C ALA A 92 18.42 -6.20 -8.29
N LEU A 93 17.62 -5.36 -8.95
CA LEU A 93 17.89 -3.92 -9.07
C LEU A 93 17.72 -3.19 -7.72
N ALA A 94 16.70 -3.58 -6.95
CA ALA A 94 16.51 -3.06 -5.60
C ALA A 94 17.65 -3.52 -4.68
N ASP A 95 18.08 -4.78 -4.81
CA ASP A 95 19.17 -5.36 -4.00
C ASP A 95 20.52 -4.70 -4.31
N GLU A 96 20.81 -4.41 -5.59
CA GLU A 96 21.99 -3.65 -6.01
C GLU A 96 21.98 -2.23 -5.45
N PHE A 97 20.83 -1.54 -5.53
CA PHE A 97 20.67 -0.23 -4.91
C PHE A 97 20.95 -0.26 -3.40
N LEU A 98 20.37 -1.24 -2.69
CA LEU A 98 20.50 -1.37 -1.24
C LEU A 98 21.91 -1.78 -0.78
N ALA A 99 22.71 -2.40 -1.66
CA ALA A 99 24.12 -2.66 -1.40
C ALA A 99 24.95 -1.37 -1.32
N GLU A 100 24.54 -0.31 -2.01
CA GLU A 100 25.22 0.99 -2.01
C GLU A 100 24.57 2.03 -1.10
N VAL A 101 23.25 1.91 -0.89
CA VAL A 101 22.42 2.87 -0.17
C VAL A 101 21.70 2.13 0.95
N PRO A 102 22.29 2.07 2.16
CA PRO A 102 21.71 1.32 3.27
C PRO A 102 20.32 1.82 3.64
N ALA A 103 19.43 0.88 3.95
CA ALA A 103 18.12 1.16 4.51
C ALA A 103 18.04 0.55 5.91
N ASP A 104 18.06 1.40 6.94
CA ASP A 104 17.96 0.99 8.35
C ASP A 104 16.50 0.94 8.83
N PHE A 105 15.60 0.66 7.88
CA PHE A 105 14.15 0.65 8.03
C PHE A 105 13.53 -0.46 7.18
N THR A 106 12.21 -0.66 7.33
CA THR A 106 11.50 -1.73 6.63
C THR A 106 11.44 -1.46 5.13
N VAL A 107 11.78 -2.46 4.31
CA VAL A 107 11.61 -2.44 2.86
C VAL A 107 10.60 -3.51 2.44
N PHE A 108 9.50 -3.10 1.83
CA PHE A 108 8.48 -3.95 1.24
C PHE A 108 8.64 -3.98 -0.29
N TYR A 109 8.57 -5.16 -0.89
CA TYR A 109 8.77 -5.32 -2.33
C TYR A 109 7.44 -5.49 -3.07
N ASP A 110 7.14 -4.56 -3.99
CA ASP A 110 5.90 -4.53 -4.79
C ASP A 110 6.20 -4.57 -6.31
N PRO A 111 6.68 -5.72 -6.84
CA PRO A 111 7.15 -5.84 -8.23
C PRO A 111 6.10 -5.56 -9.30
N LYS A 112 4.82 -5.65 -8.91
CA LYS A 112 3.69 -5.43 -9.81
C LYS A 112 3.01 -4.09 -9.57
N GLY A 113 3.49 -3.27 -8.63
CA GLY A 113 2.90 -1.97 -8.31
C GLY A 113 1.48 -2.05 -7.76
N ASN A 114 1.10 -3.14 -7.09
CA ASN A 114 -0.23 -3.32 -6.51
C ASN A 114 -0.50 -2.32 -5.38
N VAL A 115 0.45 -2.18 -4.46
CA VAL A 115 0.40 -1.21 -3.37
C VAL A 115 0.50 0.19 -3.95
N ALA A 116 1.42 0.41 -4.89
CA ALA A 116 1.55 1.70 -5.58
C ALA A 116 0.23 2.16 -6.24
N ARG A 117 -0.51 1.23 -6.87
CA ARG A 117 -1.85 1.52 -7.43
C ARG A 117 -2.89 1.80 -6.35
N LYS A 118 -2.90 1.07 -5.23
CA LYS A 118 -3.79 1.32 -4.08
C LYS A 118 -3.66 2.77 -3.59
N PHE A 119 -2.43 3.28 -3.54
CA PHE A 119 -2.14 4.67 -3.12
C PHE A 119 -2.26 5.71 -4.26
N LYS A 120 -2.57 5.29 -5.49
CA LYS A 120 -2.77 6.16 -6.67
C LYS A 120 -1.59 7.11 -6.93
N LEU A 121 -0.37 6.59 -6.86
CA LEU A 121 0.87 7.34 -7.05
C LEU A 121 0.83 8.28 -8.27
N LYS A 122 1.36 9.49 -8.08
CA LYS A 122 1.41 10.53 -9.12
C LYS A 122 2.81 10.79 -9.67
N GLY A 123 3.84 10.30 -9.00
CA GLY A 123 5.24 10.45 -9.39
C GLY A 123 6.18 9.71 -8.43
N MET A 124 7.48 9.75 -8.74
CA MET A 124 8.52 9.10 -7.94
C MET A 124 9.54 10.10 -7.36
N PRO A 125 9.98 9.93 -6.11
CA PRO A 125 9.27 9.15 -5.08
C PRO A 125 7.88 9.76 -4.81
N SER A 126 7.04 9.02 -4.10
CA SER A 126 5.89 9.59 -3.39
C SER A 126 5.92 9.08 -1.97
N SER A 127 5.54 9.91 -1.01
CA SER A 127 5.46 9.49 0.39
C SER A 127 4.13 9.88 1.02
N TYR A 128 3.74 9.13 2.03
CA TYR A 128 2.51 9.33 2.78
C TYR A 128 2.85 9.31 4.27
N ILE A 129 2.20 10.17 5.04
CA ILE A 129 2.28 10.12 6.50
C ILE A 129 0.97 9.50 7.00
N ILE A 130 1.11 8.43 7.76
CA ILE A 130 0.00 7.72 8.40
C ILE A 130 0.10 7.98 9.89
N ASP A 131 -0.98 8.44 10.51
CA ASP A 131 -1.02 8.69 11.95
C ASP A 131 -1.15 7.40 12.77
N ARG A 132 -1.21 7.54 14.11
CA ARG A 132 -1.31 6.42 15.05
C ARG A 132 -2.60 5.61 14.89
N SER A 133 -3.66 6.20 14.35
CA SER A 133 -4.95 5.53 14.10
C SER A 133 -4.91 4.65 12.84
N GLY A 134 -3.94 4.90 11.96
CA GLY A 134 -3.77 4.24 10.67
C GLY A 134 -4.35 5.04 9.50
N GLU A 135 -4.66 6.33 9.69
CA GLU A 135 -5.19 7.21 8.64
C GLU A 135 -4.07 7.98 7.93
N VAL A 136 -4.19 8.12 6.60
CA VAL A 136 -3.28 8.95 5.81
C VAL A 136 -3.63 10.42 6.05
N VAL A 137 -2.73 11.16 6.69
CA VAL A 137 -2.92 12.57 7.04
C VAL A 137 -2.12 13.52 6.16
N SER A 138 -1.04 13.04 5.50
CA SER A 138 -0.29 13.81 4.51
C SER A 138 0.09 12.97 3.29
N THR A 139 0.27 13.64 2.15
CA THR A 139 0.76 13.05 0.90
C THR A 139 1.75 13.99 0.22
N HIS A 140 2.83 13.42 -0.31
CA HIS A 140 3.92 14.15 -0.92
C HIS A 140 4.36 13.50 -2.22
N VAL A 141 4.71 14.33 -3.21
CA VAL A 141 5.29 13.89 -4.48
C VAL A 141 6.69 14.49 -4.62
N GLY A 142 7.65 13.63 -4.92
CA GLY A 142 9.06 13.94 -5.04
C GLY A 142 9.76 14.16 -3.70
N PHE A 143 11.08 14.21 -3.75
CA PHE A 143 11.93 14.54 -2.60
C PHE A 143 13.05 15.49 -3.02
N SER A 144 13.39 16.46 -2.17
CA SER A 144 14.52 17.39 -2.33
C SER A 144 14.91 17.98 -0.98
N GLU A 145 16.12 18.52 -0.87
CA GLU A 145 16.60 19.20 0.35
C GLU A 145 15.63 20.28 0.84
N SER A 146 15.08 21.08 -0.07
CA SER A 146 14.10 22.13 0.26
C SER A 146 12.76 21.61 0.80
N LYS A 147 12.47 20.31 0.64
CA LYS A 147 11.24 19.66 1.13
C LYS A 147 11.46 18.90 2.45
N LYS A 148 12.70 18.56 2.78
CA LYS A 148 13.09 17.77 3.96
C LYS A 148 12.47 18.33 5.24
N GLU A 149 12.69 19.62 5.49
CA GLU A 149 12.23 20.29 6.72
C GLU A 149 10.70 20.23 6.86
N LYS A 150 9.97 20.51 5.78
CA LYS A 150 8.50 20.43 5.79
C LYS A 150 8.02 19.02 6.18
N TYR A 151 8.57 17.99 5.55
CA TYR A 151 8.14 16.60 5.81
C TYR A 151 8.44 16.19 7.25
N GLN A 152 9.59 16.61 7.77
CA GLN A 152 9.98 16.31 9.13
C GLN A 152 9.09 17.04 10.16
N GLN A 153 8.73 18.30 9.92
CA GLN A 153 7.82 19.04 10.81
C GLN A 153 6.43 18.40 10.90
N GLU A 154 5.91 17.88 9.77
CA GLU A 154 4.63 17.15 9.76
C GLU A 154 4.70 15.86 10.60
N LEU A 155 5.83 15.14 10.55
CA LEU A 155 6.06 13.97 11.40
C LEU A 155 6.18 14.35 12.87
N GLU A 156 6.97 15.37 13.19
CA GLU A 156 7.18 15.85 14.56
C GLU A 156 5.87 16.29 15.22
N ALA A 157 4.98 16.94 14.47
CA ALA A 157 3.65 17.33 14.96
C ALA A 157 2.84 16.11 15.43
N LEU A 158 2.86 15.01 14.68
CA LEU A 158 2.15 13.77 15.03
C LEU A 158 2.84 12.98 16.16
N LEU A 159 4.16 13.09 16.27
CA LEU A 159 4.91 12.42 17.33
C LEU A 159 4.69 13.10 18.68
N GLN A 160 4.45 14.42 18.69
CA GLN A 160 4.16 15.21 19.89
C GLN A 160 2.69 15.13 20.32
N SER A 161 1.75 14.85 19.40
CA SER A 161 0.35 14.61 19.76
C SER A 161 0.22 13.28 20.51
N THR A 162 -0.06 13.37 21.81
CA THR A 162 -0.38 12.23 22.66
C THR A 162 -1.90 12.04 22.62
N GLU A 163 -2.40 11.31 21.64
CA GLU A 163 -3.76 10.76 21.66
C GLU A 163 -3.72 9.28 22.03
#